data_AF-A0A554LMV9-F1
#
_entry.id   AF-A0A554LMV9-F1
#
_cell.length_a   1.000
_cell.length_b   1.000
_cell.length_c   1.000
_cell.angle_alpha   90.00
_cell.angle_beta   90.00
_cell.angle_gamma   90.00
#
_symmetry.space_group_name_H-M   'P 1'
#
loop_
_entity.id
_entity.type
_entity.pdbx_description
1 polymer ?
#
loop_
_entity_poly.entity_id
_entity_poly.type
_entity_poly.pdbx_seq_one_letter_code
_entity_poly.pdbx_strand_id
1 'polypeptide(L)'
;MFLRKLSRIAGVFILILLFCGLFAFRAQKSKATVQVKAAPAEKMAVTPVGYDDIGDILKQLNISADTIEESDLKDLAKLKQYEVVYINCSSGVDYISAEAAPVVSQYVKEGGIVYASDYANSLIQNAFPGKINFYGQSGSSSSYSSPRVGSSGSVTAKVVDSGLASVLGKNKVNINFDLGSWVVIDSAGSGTKVHVTGPASVFASDDSQAANKEVPYVVSFSEGSGEVLYTSFHNEAQKTGDMENLVNWFAIRTRASNLARITEELASEGGKTVLQEVVDKINQGETKEYAFQATGKKDFSIVLNFGGSAIKLTLTDPKGKKVASEDVSAPPYSTNISAKEGKYTIKLEGNEIPSANYPFVLTVSGDKEAIAAATFEDQSSQSTSETAKVSIFDYIKKIATYAAVGLVVVAVLIIVVVVAVKRRKKISPEK
;
A
#
# COMPACT_ATOMS: atom_id res chain seq x y z
N MET A 1 24.36 -16.05 -78.96
CA MET A 1 24.42 -17.05 -77.85
C MET A 1 24.84 -16.44 -76.50
N PHE A 2 25.53 -15.30 -76.47
CA PHE A 2 26.02 -14.65 -75.24
C PHE A 2 24.92 -13.91 -74.43
N LEU A 3 23.96 -13.24 -75.10
CA LEU A 3 22.88 -12.51 -74.40
C LEU A 3 21.87 -13.41 -73.65
N ARG A 4 21.72 -14.69 -74.04
CA ARG A 4 20.83 -15.63 -73.34
C ARG A 4 21.41 -16.17 -72.02
N LYS A 5 22.73 -16.03 -71.80
CA LYS A 5 23.36 -16.45 -70.53
C LYS A 5 23.32 -15.35 -69.46
N LEU A 6 23.33 -14.06 -69.84
CA LEU A 6 23.21 -12.97 -68.85
C LEU A 6 21.81 -12.88 -68.21
N SER A 7 20.74 -13.19 -68.95
CA SER A 7 19.38 -13.09 -68.39
C SER A 7 19.08 -14.14 -67.31
N ARG A 8 19.78 -15.30 -67.34
CA ARG A 8 19.62 -16.35 -66.32
C ARG A 8 20.41 -16.04 -65.04
N ILE A 9 21.51 -15.31 -65.11
CA ILE A 9 22.29 -14.92 -63.93
C ILE A 9 21.63 -13.73 -63.20
N ALA A 10 21.08 -12.77 -63.95
CA ALA A 10 20.33 -11.65 -63.37
C ALA A 10 19.03 -12.11 -62.65
N GLY A 11 18.33 -13.11 -63.21
CA GLY A 11 17.13 -13.66 -62.59
C GLY A 11 17.39 -14.38 -61.26
N VAL A 12 18.52 -15.08 -61.13
CA VAL A 12 18.90 -15.78 -59.89
C VAL A 12 19.38 -14.79 -58.81
N PHE A 13 20.08 -13.72 -59.19
CA PHE A 13 20.50 -12.68 -58.24
C PHE A 13 19.34 -11.86 -57.68
N ILE A 14 18.32 -11.55 -58.51
CA ILE A 14 17.12 -10.85 -58.06
C ILE A 14 16.26 -11.75 -57.14
N LEU A 15 16.21 -13.05 -57.39
CA LEU A 15 15.48 -13.99 -56.53
C LEU A 15 16.17 -14.19 -55.16
N ILE A 16 17.51 -14.20 -55.12
CA ILE A 16 18.28 -14.30 -53.85
C ILE A 16 18.17 -13.01 -53.03
N LEU A 17 18.16 -11.83 -53.66
CA LEU A 17 17.94 -10.57 -52.95
C LEU A 17 16.50 -10.43 -52.42
N LEU A 18 15.50 -10.96 -53.15
CA LEU A 18 14.13 -11.06 -52.65
C LEU A 18 14.00 -12.08 -51.51
N PHE A 19 14.72 -13.21 -51.54
CA PHE A 19 14.71 -14.18 -50.44
C PHE A 19 15.48 -13.71 -49.19
N CYS A 20 16.58 -12.96 -49.35
CA CYS A 20 17.28 -12.33 -48.22
C CYS A 20 16.50 -11.13 -47.66
N GLY A 21 15.75 -10.40 -48.48
CA GLY A 21 14.84 -9.34 -48.03
C GLY A 21 13.59 -9.86 -47.28
N LEU A 22 13.11 -11.07 -47.61
CA LEU A 22 11.96 -11.70 -46.95
C LEU A 22 12.32 -12.42 -45.63
N PHE A 23 13.60 -12.72 -45.38
CA PHE A 23 14.06 -13.24 -44.07
C PHE A 23 14.60 -12.15 -43.13
N ALA A 24 14.99 -10.98 -43.63
CA ALA A 24 15.40 -9.86 -42.79
C ALA A 24 14.23 -9.04 -42.21
N PHE A 25 12.99 -9.31 -42.63
CA PHE A 25 11.78 -8.64 -42.13
C PHE A 25 10.92 -9.50 -41.19
N ARG A 26 11.51 -10.56 -40.61
CA ARG A 26 10.86 -11.36 -39.57
C ARG A 26 11.43 -10.98 -38.20
N ALA A 27 10.57 -10.36 -37.41
CA ALA A 27 10.70 -10.11 -35.96
C ALA A 27 11.63 -8.97 -35.52
N GLN A 28 11.43 -7.77 -36.08
CA GLN A 28 11.43 -6.58 -35.23
C GLN A 28 10.01 -6.00 -35.25
N LYS A 29 9.07 -6.74 -34.63
CA LYS A 29 7.95 -6.06 -33.99
C LYS A 29 8.61 -5.23 -32.89
N SER A 30 8.95 -3.97 -33.17
CA SER A 30 8.95 -3.01 -32.10
C SER A 30 7.52 -3.05 -31.58
N LYS A 31 7.31 -3.76 -30.46
CA LYS A 31 6.27 -3.33 -29.54
C LYS A 31 6.68 -1.90 -29.25
N ALA A 32 6.05 -0.94 -29.91
CA ALA A 32 5.86 0.36 -29.31
C ALA A 32 5.09 0.05 -28.04
N THR A 33 5.82 -0.30 -26.97
CA THR A 33 5.31 -0.24 -25.62
C THR A 33 4.98 1.23 -25.49
N VAL A 34 3.72 1.57 -25.73
CA VAL A 34 3.18 2.83 -25.27
C VAL A 34 3.45 2.75 -23.78
N GLN A 35 4.51 3.40 -23.33
CA GLN A 35 4.74 3.62 -21.92
C GLN A 35 3.61 4.54 -21.51
N VAL A 36 2.49 3.93 -21.11
CA VAL A 36 1.41 4.64 -20.46
C VAL A 36 2.05 5.16 -19.19
N LYS A 37 2.38 6.45 -19.18
CA LYS A 37 2.81 7.14 -17.97
C LYS A 37 1.66 7.00 -16.98
N ALA A 38 1.73 6.01 -16.10
CA ALA A 38 0.80 5.88 -15.01
C ALA A 38 1.06 6.99 -14.01
N ALA A 39 -0.02 7.65 -13.60
CA ALA A 39 -0.02 8.58 -12.49
C ALA A 39 -0.75 7.93 -11.31
N PRO A 40 -0.48 8.37 -10.08
CA PRO A 40 -1.34 8.08 -8.95
C PRO A 40 -2.75 8.60 -9.20
N ALA A 41 -3.76 7.95 -8.63
CA ALA A 41 -5.12 8.45 -8.69
C ALA A 41 -5.23 9.86 -8.08
N GLU A 42 -5.99 10.73 -8.73
CA GLU A 42 -6.24 12.11 -8.35
C GLU A 42 -7.69 12.35 -7.95
N LYS A 43 -8.65 11.64 -8.56
CA LYS A 43 -10.08 11.77 -8.24
C LYS A 43 -10.58 10.59 -7.44
N MET A 44 -10.98 10.85 -6.20
CA MET A 44 -11.42 9.83 -5.26
C MET A 44 -12.80 10.20 -4.72
N ALA A 45 -13.61 9.19 -4.44
CA ALA A 45 -14.88 9.33 -3.72
C ALA A 45 -14.88 8.44 -2.49
N VAL A 46 -15.61 8.86 -1.46
CA VAL A 46 -15.81 8.09 -0.22
C VAL A 46 -17.29 8.11 0.16
N THR A 47 -17.85 6.97 0.54
CA THR A 47 -19.22 6.92 1.08
C THR A 47 -19.29 7.61 2.46
N PRO A 48 -20.47 7.93 3.00
CA PRO A 48 -20.57 8.59 4.29
C PRO A 48 -19.95 7.74 5.41
N VAL A 49 -19.66 8.38 6.54
CA VAL A 49 -19.17 7.70 7.75
C VAL A 49 -20.25 6.75 8.27
N GLY A 50 -19.85 5.53 8.60
CA GLY A 50 -20.71 4.52 9.21
C GLY A 50 -20.11 4.04 10.53
N TYR A 51 -19.76 2.77 10.60
CA TYR A 51 -18.95 2.18 11.67
C TYR A 51 -17.44 2.33 11.42
N ASP A 52 -17.08 2.88 10.26
CA ASP A 52 -15.71 3.16 9.85
C ASP A 52 -15.66 4.53 9.16
N ASP A 53 -14.48 5.15 9.18
CA ASP A 53 -14.20 6.44 8.56
C ASP A 53 -12.83 6.45 7.87
N ILE A 54 -12.73 5.80 6.71
CA ILE A 54 -11.56 5.93 5.83
C ILE A 54 -11.37 7.36 5.34
N GLY A 55 -12.44 8.17 5.31
CA GLY A 55 -12.39 9.57 4.91
C GLY A 55 -11.53 10.42 5.84
N ASP A 56 -11.55 10.17 7.15
CA ASP A 56 -10.67 10.83 8.12
C ASP A 56 -9.19 10.49 7.88
N ILE A 57 -8.89 9.24 7.55
CA ILE A 57 -7.52 8.81 7.20
C ILE A 57 -7.03 9.51 5.92
N LEU A 58 -7.89 9.60 4.90
CA LEU A 58 -7.56 10.35 3.68
C LEU A 58 -7.24 11.82 3.99
N LYS A 59 -8.04 12.47 4.84
CA LYS A 59 -7.80 13.86 5.27
C LYS A 59 -6.48 14.01 6.03
N GLN A 60 -6.16 13.09 6.95
CA GLN A 60 -4.88 13.09 7.69
C GLN A 60 -3.68 12.95 6.75
N LEU A 61 -3.82 12.21 5.65
CA LEU A 61 -2.82 12.08 4.60
C LEU A 61 -2.80 13.26 3.61
N ASN A 62 -3.62 14.27 3.82
CA ASN A 62 -3.82 15.38 2.88
C ASN A 62 -4.26 14.89 1.48
N ILE A 63 -5.10 13.87 1.46
CA ILE A 63 -5.73 13.30 0.26
C ILE A 63 -7.19 13.74 0.25
N SER A 64 -7.61 14.38 -0.84
CA SER A 64 -8.99 14.84 -1.00
C SER A 64 -9.84 13.74 -1.64
N ALA A 65 -11.04 13.53 -1.10
CA ALA A 65 -12.06 12.67 -1.70
C ALA A 65 -13.43 13.34 -1.58
N ASP A 66 -14.23 13.24 -2.63
CA ASP A 66 -15.61 13.72 -2.62
C ASP A 66 -16.47 12.75 -1.81
N THR A 67 -17.39 13.27 -1.00
CA THR A 67 -18.42 12.41 -0.40
C THR A 67 -19.49 12.10 -1.45
N ILE A 68 -19.77 10.81 -1.65
CA ILE A 68 -20.90 10.31 -2.45
C ILE A 68 -21.86 9.55 -1.53
N GLU A 69 -23.13 9.46 -1.90
CA GLU A 69 -24.10 8.67 -1.13
C GLU A 69 -23.96 7.17 -1.47
N GLU A 70 -24.36 6.27 -0.56
CA GLU A 70 -24.34 4.83 -0.86
C GLU A 70 -25.27 4.47 -2.05
N SER A 71 -26.34 5.24 -2.26
CA SER A 71 -27.21 5.07 -3.43
C SER A 71 -26.50 5.37 -4.75
N ASP A 72 -25.44 6.18 -4.74
CA ASP A 72 -24.65 6.51 -5.92
C ASP A 72 -23.82 5.31 -6.42
N LEU A 73 -23.61 4.29 -5.57
CA LEU A 73 -22.98 3.02 -5.97
C LEU A 73 -23.78 2.25 -7.02
N LYS A 74 -25.03 2.66 -7.27
CA LYS A 74 -25.91 2.12 -8.32
C LYS A 74 -25.80 2.88 -9.65
N ASP A 75 -25.00 3.95 -9.71
CA ASP A 75 -24.82 4.77 -10.89
C ASP A 75 -23.40 4.66 -11.44
N LEU A 76 -23.23 3.87 -12.50
CA LEU A 76 -21.94 3.69 -13.16
C LEU A 76 -21.36 5.01 -13.70
N ALA A 77 -22.20 5.90 -14.21
CA ALA A 77 -21.75 7.18 -14.77
C ALA A 77 -21.24 8.11 -13.67
N LYS A 78 -21.81 8.01 -12.46
CA LYS A 78 -21.30 8.68 -11.26
C LYS A 78 -19.96 8.07 -10.82
N LEU A 79 -19.85 6.75 -10.70
CA LEU A 79 -18.60 6.10 -10.27
C LEU A 79 -17.43 6.38 -11.22
N LYS A 80 -17.68 6.42 -12.54
CA LYS A 80 -16.67 6.73 -13.57
C LYS A 80 -16.08 8.15 -13.50
N GLN A 81 -16.62 9.04 -12.66
CA GLN A 81 -16.01 10.34 -12.40
C GLN A 81 -14.79 10.24 -11.48
N TYR A 82 -14.63 9.09 -10.83
CA TYR A 82 -13.61 8.79 -9.84
C TYR A 82 -12.72 7.63 -10.33
N GLU A 83 -11.47 7.65 -9.90
CA GLU A 83 -10.51 6.57 -10.11
C GLU A 83 -10.51 5.58 -8.93
N VAL A 84 -10.81 6.07 -7.72
CA VAL A 84 -10.97 5.25 -6.52
C VAL A 84 -12.29 5.59 -5.84
N VAL A 85 -13.02 4.55 -5.43
CA VAL A 85 -14.22 4.66 -4.59
C VAL A 85 -13.96 3.90 -3.29
N TYR A 86 -13.98 4.62 -2.17
CA TYR A 86 -13.84 4.08 -0.82
C TYR A 86 -15.23 3.86 -0.22
N ILE A 87 -15.50 2.62 0.19
CA ILE A 87 -16.79 2.19 0.75
C ILE A 87 -16.58 1.86 2.23
N ASN A 88 -17.04 2.75 3.11
CA ASN A 88 -16.98 2.54 4.56
C ASN A 88 -17.86 1.38 5.01
N CYS A 89 -17.50 0.79 6.15
CA CYS A 89 -18.36 -0.12 6.88
C CYS A 89 -19.67 0.58 7.29
N SER A 90 -20.79 0.07 6.82
CA SER A 90 -22.13 0.60 7.10
C SER A 90 -23.17 -0.50 6.90
N SER A 91 -24.22 -0.49 7.72
CA SER A 91 -25.39 -1.37 7.48
C SER A 91 -26.21 -0.94 6.27
N GLY A 92 -26.08 0.32 5.83
CA GLY A 92 -26.76 0.87 4.66
C GLY A 92 -26.41 0.15 3.36
N VAL A 93 -25.13 -0.27 3.22
CA VAL A 93 -24.61 -0.96 2.04
C VAL A 93 -25.35 -2.28 1.77
N ASP A 94 -25.83 -2.99 2.79
CA ASP A 94 -26.57 -4.24 2.62
C ASP A 94 -27.85 -4.04 1.82
N TYR A 95 -28.58 -2.94 2.06
CA TYR A 95 -29.86 -2.65 1.42
C TYR A 95 -29.73 -2.35 -0.07
N ILE A 96 -28.55 -1.87 -0.51
CA ILE A 96 -28.28 -1.54 -1.91
C ILE A 96 -27.42 -2.59 -2.61
N SER A 97 -26.87 -3.57 -1.88
CA SER A 97 -25.86 -4.52 -2.36
C SER A 97 -26.25 -5.25 -3.64
N ALA A 98 -27.50 -5.71 -3.74
CA ALA A 98 -27.99 -6.46 -4.91
C ALA A 98 -28.04 -5.60 -6.19
N GLU A 99 -28.45 -4.33 -6.06
CA GLU A 99 -28.54 -3.40 -7.19
C GLU A 99 -27.17 -2.79 -7.54
N ALA A 100 -26.34 -2.50 -6.55
CA ALA A 100 -25.03 -1.88 -6.74
C ALA A 100 -23.96 -2.89 -7.22
N ALA A 101 -24.07 -4.17 -6.88
CA ALA A 101 -23.09 -5.19 -7.23
C ALA A 101 -22.72 -5.25 -8.73
N PRO A 102 -23.67 -5.33 -9.69
CA PRO A 102 -23.31 -5.34 -11.11
C PRO A 102 -22.62 -4.04 -11.55
N VAL A 103 -23.00 -2.89 -10.96
CA VAL A 103 -22.43 -1.58 -11.28
C VAL A 103 -20.99 -1.47 -10.76
N VAL A 104 -20.75 -1.85 -9.51
CA VAL A 104 -19.42 -1.88 -8.90
C VAL A 104 -18.51 -2.89 -9.63
N SER A 105 -19.04 -4.07 -9.98
CA SER A 105 -18.31 -5.07 -10.77
C SER A 105 -17.88 -4.50 -12.12
N GLN A 106 -18.78 -3.80 -12.81
CA GLN A 106 -18.47 -3.16 -14.10
C GLN A 106 -17.47 -2.01 -13.94
N TYR A 107 -17.63 -1.15 -12.95
CA TYR A 107 -16.70 -0.06 -12.65
C TYR A 107 -15.28 -0.58 -12.46
N VAL A 108 -15.09 -1.63 -11.65
CA VAL A 108 -13.77 -2.23 -11.43
C VAL A 108 -13.22 -2.88 -12.71
N LYS A 109 -14.04 -3.65 -13.43
CA LYS A 109 -13.60 -4.27 -14.71
C LYS A 109 -13.07 -3.24 -15.70
N GLU A 110 -13.66 -2.06 -15.72
CA GLU A 110 -13.29 -0.94 -16.60
C GLU A 110 -12.12 -0.08 -16.09
N GLY A 111 -11.48 -0.45 -14.97
CA GLY A 111 -10.28 0.22 -14.45
C GLY A 111 -10.49 1.00 -13.15
N GLY A 112 -11.71 1.01 -12.62
CA GLY A 112 -12.01 1.61 -11.33
C GLY A 112 -11.36 0.84 -10.17
N ILE A 113 -10.96 1.57 -9.13
CA ILE A 113 -10.41 1.00 -7.90
C ILE A 113 -11.44 1.08 -6.79
N VAL A 114 -11.60 0.00 -6.02
CA VAL A 114 -12.49 -0.04 -4.86
C VAL A 114 -11.71 -0.39 -3.60
N TYR A 115 -11.93 0.40 -2.56
CA TYR A 115 -11.65 0.02 -1.19
C TYR A 115 -12.97 -0.27 -0.49
N ALA A 116 -13.05 -1.35 0.29
CA ALA A 116 -14.23 -1.67 1.07
C ALA A 116 -13.86 -2.27 2.45
N SER A 117 -14.59 -1.90 3.50
CA SER A 117 -14.35 -2.44 4.84
C SER A 117 -15.57 -3.15 5.42
N ASP A 118 -15.30 -4.24 6.12
CA ASP A 118 -16.20 -4.97 7.00
C ASP A 118 -17.61 -5.18 6.44
N TYR A 119 -18.65 -4.46 6.89
CA TYR A 119 -20.03 -4.73 6.45
C TYR A 119 -20.30 -4.46 4.96
N ALA A 120 -19.36 -3.83 4.24
CA ALA A 120 -19.40 -3.79 2.78
C ALA A 120 -19.22 -5.16 2.11
N ASN A 121 -19.01 -6.24 2.89
CA ASN A 121 -18.83 -7.61 2.42
C ASN A 121 -19.95 -8.11 1.50
N SER A 122 -21.22 -7.76 1.77
CA SER A 122 -22.36 -8.21 0.98
C SER A 122 -22.28 -7.70 -0.46
N LEU A 123 -21.94 -6.43 -0.63
CA LEU A 123 -21.68 -5.81 -1.92
C LEU A 123 -20.49 -6.47 -2.63
N ILE A 124 -19.36 -6.65 -1.94
CA ILE A 124 -18.17 -7.27 -2.54
C ILE A 124 -18.43 -8.73 -2.94
N GLN A 125 -19.11 -9.50 -2.09
CA GLN A 125 -19.48 -10.90 -2.36
C GLN A 125 -20.38 -11.01 -3.60
N ASN A 126 -21.36 -10.11 -3.73
CA ASN A 126 -22.29 -10.10 -4.86
C ASN A 126 -21.62 -9.60 -6.15
N ALA A 127 -20.72 -8.61 -6.07
CA ALA A 127 -20.02 -8.04 -7.22
C ALA A 127 -18.92 -8.96 -7.77
N PHE A 128 -18.28 -9.74 -6.89
CA PHE A 128 -17.10 -10.55 -7.19
C PHE A 128 -17.17 -11.95 -6.55
N PRO A 129 -18.15 -12.78 -6.93
CA PRO A 129 -18.35 -14.08 -6.32
C PRO A 129 -17.11 -14.97 -6.44
N GLY A 130 -16.68 -15.54 -5.31
CA GLY A 130 -15.55 -16.46 -5.22
C GLY A 130 -14.16 -15.82 -5.19
N LYS A 131 -14.04 -14.48 -5.19
CA LYS A 131 -12.75 -13.79 -4.95
C LYS A 131 -12.41 -13.76 -3.46
N ILE A 132 -13.41 -13.54 -2.62
CA ILE A 132 -13.29 -13.64 -1.16
C ILE A 132 -14.37 -14.62 -0.71
N ASN A 133 -13.98 -15.64 0.07
CA ASN A 133 -14.93 -16.59 0.64
C ASN A 133 -15.19 -16.15 2.08
N PHE A 134 -16.33 -15.51 2.33
CA PHE A 134 -16.71 -15.10 3.67
C PHE A 134 -17.26 -16.26 4.49
N TYR A 135 -17.06 -16.24 5.80
CA TYR A 135 -17.50 -17.30 6.71
C TYR A 135 -19.01 -17.55 6.61
N GLY A 136 -19.42 -18.82 6.59
CA GLY A 136 -20.85 -19.17 6.55
C GLY A 136 -21.57 -18.78 5.24
N GLN A 137 -20.82 -18.56 4.16
CA GLN A 137 -21.35 -18.30 2.82
C GLN A 137 -20.92 -19.40 1.84
N SER A 138 -21.50 -19.41 0.64
CA SER A 138 -21.12 -20.37 -0.41
C SER A 138 -19.60 -20.32 -0.68
N GLY A 139 -18.92 -21.46 -0.58
CA GLY A 139 -17.45 -21.55 -0.65
C GLY A 139 -16.75 -21.50 0.72
N SER A 140 -17.47 -21.31 1.82
CA SER A 140 -16.96 -21.47 3.18
C SER A 140 -17.09 -22.92 3.66
N SER A 141 -16.20 -23.33 4.57
CA SER A 141 -16.32 -24.61 5.29
C SER A 141 -17.34 -24.61 6.44
N SER A 142 -17.97 -23.47 6.75
CA SER A 142 -18.88 -23.32 7.89
C SER A 142 -20.36 -23.60 7.56
N SER A 143 -21.10 -24.10 8.56
CA SER A 143 -22.55 -24.33 8.51
C SER A 143 -23.41 -23.12 8.93
N TYR A 144 -22.78 -22.03 9.37
CA TYR A 144 -23.47 -20.79 9.75
C TYR A 144 -23.96 -20.02 8.51
N SER A 145 -24.96 -19.14 8.63
CA SER A 145 -25.54 -18.39 7.50
C SER A 145 -25.07 -16.93 7.37
N SER A 146 -24.18 -16.48 8.26
CA SER A 146 -23.69 -15.10 8.31
C SER A 146 -22.18 -15.07 8.53
N PRO A 147 -21.45 -14.17 7.85
CA PRO A 147 -20.02 -13.98 8.11
C PRO A 147 -19.72 -13.02 9.27
N ARG A 148 -20.74 -12.35 9.80
CA ARG A 148 -20.66 -11.37 10.91
C ARG A 148 -20.63 -12.08 12.26
N VAL A 149 -19.58 -12.86 12.48
CA VAL A 149 -19.45 -13.76 13.65
C VAL A 149 -18.22 -13.49 14.49
N GLY A 150 -17.42 -12.49 14.11
CA GLY A 150 -16.17 -12.15 14.77
C GLY A 150 -16.36 -11.55 16.16
N SER A 151 -15.64 -12.04 17.16
CA SER A 151 -15.62 -11.49 18.52
C SER A 151 -14.72 -10.26 18.59
N SER A 152 -15.12 -9.25 19.37
CA SER A 152 -14.28 -8.08 19.67
C SER A 152 -13.02 -8.47 20.45
N GLY A 153 -11.96 -7.69 20.32
CA GLY A 153 -10.72 -7.83 21.07
C GLY A 153 -9.49 -7.44 20.26
N SER A 154 -8.35 -7.36 20.94
CA SER A 154 -7.07 -7.16 20.27
C SER A 154 -6.43 -8.49 19.88
N VAL A 155 -5.90 -8.54 18.66
CA VAL A 155 -5.14 -9.70 18.16
C VAL A 155 -3.81 -9.26 17.57
N THR A 156 -2.77 -10.06 17.75
CA THR A 156 -1.53 -9.90 17.01
C THR A 156 -1.66 -10.63 15.67
N ALA A 157 -1.81 -9.88 14.60
CA ALA A 157 -1.89 -10.36 13.23
C ALA A 157 -0.50 -10.45 12.59
N LYS A 158 -0.35 -11.33 11.60
CA LYS A 158 0.85 -11.49 10.78
C LYS A 158 0.68 -10.73 9.46
N VAL A 159 1.67 -9.94 9.10
CA VAL A 159 1.78 -9.33 7.77
C VAL A 159 2.52 -10.34 6.90
N VAL A 160 1.78 -10.98 6.00
CA VAL A 160 2.30 -12.06 5.14
C VAL A 160 2.77 -11.55 3.78
N ASP A 161 2.36 -10.35 3.37
CA ASP A 161 2.93 -9.66 2.22
C ASP A 161 4.29 -9.05 2.57
N SER A 162 5.34 -9.48 1.87
CA SER A 162 6.73 -9.06 2.14
C SER A 162 6.99 -7.59 1.82
N GLY A 163 6.22 -7.02 0.89
CA GLY A 163 6.27 -5.61 0.55
C GLY A 163 5.74 -4.72 1.67
N LEU A 164 4.51 -4.98 2.09
CA LEU A 164 3.85 -4.34 3.22
C LEU A 164 4.66 -4.51 4.50
N ALA A 165 5.17 -5.71 4.78
CA ALA A 165 6.03 -5.93 5.95
C ALA A 165 7.32 -5.08 5.89
N SER A 166 7.85 -4.82 4.70
CA SER A 166 9.01 -3.92 4.52
C SER A 166 8.63 -2.45 4.76
N VAL A 167 7.44 -2.02 4.30
CA VAL A 167 6.91 -0.67 4.58
C VAL A 167 6.71 -0.46 6.07
N LEU A 168 6.19 -1.46 6.78
CA LEU A 168 5.94 -1.39 8.22
C LEU A 168 7.21 -1.61 9.06
N GLY A 169 8.29 -2.11 8.46
CA GLY A 169 9.51 -2.51 9.16
C GLY A 169 9.34 -3.74 10.06
N LYS A 170 8.25 -4.49 9.91
CA LYS A 170 7.88 -5.65 10.73
C LYS A 170 6.84 -6.51 10.05
N ASN A 171 6.73 -7.76 10.49
CA ASN A 171 5.77 -8.73 9.97
C ASN A 171 4.63 -9.06 10.95
N LYS A 172 4.45 -8.26 12.01
CA LYS A 172 3.36 -8.41 12.98
C LYS A 172 2.75 -7.05 13.28
N VAL A 173 1.43 -7.00 13.43
CA VAL A 173 0.69 -5.79 13.80
C VAL A 173 -0.40 -6.15 14.80
N ASN A 174 -0.73 -5.24 15.71
CA ASN A 174 -1.83 -5.44 16.65
C ASN A 174 -3.10 -4.82 16.09
N ILE A 175 -4.10 -5.63 15.77
CA ILE A 175 -5.40 -5.17 15.28
C ILE A 175 -6.38 -5.20 16.45
N ASN A 176 -7.10 -4.09 16.64
CA ASN A 176 -8.12 -3.96 17.65
C ASN A 176 -9.51 -4.07 17.03
N PHE A 177 -10.17 -5.21 17.18
CA PHE A 177 -11.59 -5.33 16.84
C PHE A 177 -12.41 -4.71 17.97
N ASP A 178 -12.67 -3.41 17.85
CA ASP A 178 -13.38 -2.60 18.86
C ASP A 178 -14.84 -3.02 19.05
N LEU A 179 -15.45 -3.55 17.99
CA LEU A 179 -16.81 -4.07 17.98
C LEU A 179 -16.83 -5.54 17.59
N GLY A 180 -17.76 -6.28 18.20
CA GLY A 180 -18.07 -7.64 17.80
C GLY A 180 -18.92 -7.66 16.53
N SER A 181 -19.15 -8.86 16.01
CA SER A 181 -19.85 -9.14 14.73
C SER A 181 -19.10 -8.67 13.48
N TRP A 182 -17.79 -8.43 13.57
CA TRP A 182 -16.98 -8.17 12.38
C TRP A 182 -17.01 -9.36 11.41
N VAL A 183 -16.83 -9.06 10.12
CA VAL A 183 -16.95 -10.00 9.01
C VAL A 183 -15.69 -10.84 8.89
N VAL A 184 -15.84 -12.14 9.14
CA VAL A 184 -14.76 -13.11 9.01
C VAL A 184 -14.60 -13.54 7.55
N ILE A 185 -13.39 -13.35 7.00
CA ILE A 185 -12.98 -13.99 5.74
C ILE A 185 -12.56 -15.42 6.08
N ASP A 186 -13.19 -16.42 5.48
CA ASP A 186 -12.84 -17.82 5.72
C ASP A 186 -11.59 -18.22 4.91
N SER A 187 -11.53 -17.77 3.65
CA SER A 187 -10.38 -17.97 2.76
C SER A 187 -10.34 -16.96 1.61
N ALA A 188 -9.16 -16.78 1.03
CA ALA A 188 -8.99 -16.07 -0.22
C ALA A 188 -9.27 -16.98 -1.41
N GLY A 189 -10.01 -16.47 -2.39
CA GLY A 189 -10.30 -17.15 -3.64
C GLY A 189 -9.14 -17.11 -4.64
N SER A 190 -9.35 -17.70 -5.83
CA SER A 190 -8.34 -17.69 -6.89
C SER A 190 -8.06 -16.28 -7.39
N GLY A 191 -6.78 -15.92 -7.49
CA GLY A 191 -6.34 -14.58 -7.91
C GLY A 191 -6.43 -13.51 -6.81
N THR A 192 -6.74 -13.90 -5.58
CA THR A 192 -6.78 -12.99 -4.43
C THR A 192 -5.49 -13.08 -3.62
N LYS A 193 -4.84 -11.94 -3.42
CA LYS A 193 -3.64 -11.77 -2.61
C LYS A 193 -4.03 -11.50 -1.17
N VAL A 194 -3.42 -12.23 -0.23
CA VAL A 194 -3.57 -12.00 1.21
C VAL A 194 -2.40 -11.14 1.68
N HIS A 195 -2.69 -10.06 2.40
CA HIS A 195 -1.67 -9.14 2.93
C HIS A 195 -1.44 -9.33 4.42
N VAL A 196 -2.52 -9.58 5.16
CA VAL A 196 -2.50 -9.74 6.62
C VAL A 196 -3.39 -10.92 7.00
N THR A 197 -2.90 -11.78 7.90
CA THR A 197 -3.63 -12.89 8.51
C THR A 197 -3.65 -12.78 10.03
N GLY A 198 -4.60 -13.40 10.69
CA GLY A 198 -4.60 -13.50 12.15
C GLY A 198 -5.62 -14.51 12.67
N PRO A 199 -5.59 -14.80 13.98
CA PRO A 199 -6.53 -15.75 14.58
C PRO A 199 -7.91 -15.13 14.70
N ALA A 200 -8.92 -15.72 14.05
CA ALA A 200 -10.31 -15.35 14.29
C ALA A 200 -10.81 -15.96 15.61
N SER A 201 -11.36 -15.13 16.48
CA SER A 201 -12.26 -15.58 17.55
C SER A 201 -13.68 -15.35 17.06
N VAL A 202 -14.51 -16.39 17.05
CA VAL A 202 -15.92 -16.29 16.66
C VAL A 202 -16.83 -16.64 17.83
N PHE A 203 -17.98 -15.97 17.94
CA PHE A 203 -18.95 -16.26 19.01
C PHE A 203 -19.93 -17.40 18.67
N ALA A 204 -19.72 -18.12 17.56
CA ALA A 204 -20.45 -19.35 17.26
C ALA A 204 -20.05 -20.43 18.29
N SER A 205 -20.85 -20.58 19.34
CA SER A 205 -20.56 -21.37 20.56
C SER A 205 -20.33 -22.87 20.35
N ASP A 206 -20.57 -23.37 19.14
CA ASP A 206 -20.60 -24.80 18.87
C ASP A 206 -19.51 -25.24 17.87
N ASP A 207 -18.77 -24.29 17.28
CA ASP A 207 -17.66 -24.56 16.36
C ASP A 207 -16.30 -24.33 17.05
N SER A 208 -15.91 -25.30 17.87
CA SER A 208 -14.60 -25.30 18.53
C SER A 208 -13.41 -25.28 17.54
N GLN A 209 -13.64 -25.52 16.25
CA GLN A 209 -12.63 -25.45 15.19
C GLN A 209 -12.45 -24.04 14.63
N ALA A 210 -13.45 -23.16 14.77
CA ALA A 210 -13.37 -21.78 14.28
C ALA A 210 -12.63 -20.85 15.27
N ALA A 211 -12.60 -21.21 16.55
CA ALA A 211 -11.84 -20.49 17.56
C ALA A 211 -10.32 -20.62 17.31
N ASN A 212 -9.68 -19.50 16.99
CA ASN A 212 -8.24 -19.37 16.71
C ASN A 212 -7.79 -19.90 15.34
N LYS A 213 -8.70 -20.12 14.39
CA LYS A 213 -8.32 -20.38 13.00
C LYS A 213 -7.58 -19.16 12.44
N GLU A 214 -6.43 -19.38 11.82
CA GLU A 214 -5.73 -18.31 11.10
C GLU A 214 -6.46 -18.00 9.80
N VAL A 215 -6.93 -16.77 9.67
CA VAL A 215 -7.75 -16.30 8.56
C VAL A 215 -7.20 -15.01 7.94
N PRO A 216 -7.55 -14.67 6.68
CA PRO A 216 -7.23 -13.37 6.10
C PRO A 216 -7.96 -12.23 6.81
N TYR A 217 -7.29 -11.09 6.98
CA TYR A 217 -7.89 -9.82 7.45
C TYR A 217 -7.82 -8.71 6.41
N VAL A 218 -6.81 -8.75 5.55
CA VAL A 218 -6.61 -7.78 4.47
C VAL A 218 -6.31 -8.56 3.20
N VAL A 219 -7.13 -8.34 2.17
CA VAL A 219 -6.99 -9.00 0.87
C VAL A 219 -7.12 -7.98 -0.25
N SER A 220 -6.52 -8.29 -1.40
CA SER A 220 -6.79 -7.57 -2.64
C SER A 220 -6.86 -8.52 -3.83
N PHE A 221 -7.56 -8.11 -4.88
CA PHE A 221 -7.59 -8.83 -6.15
C PHE A 221 -7.82 -7.87 -7.31
N SER A 222 -7.35 -8.27 -8.49
CA SER A 222 -7.66 -7.58 -9.73
C SER A 222 -8.88 -8.21 -10.41
N GLU A 223 -9.66 -7.37 -11.07
CA GLU A 223 -10.76 -7.78 -11.93
C GLU A 223 -10.81 -6.84 -13.14
N GLY A 224 -10.66 -7.38 -14.35
CA GLY A 224 -10.45 -6.57 -15.55
C GLY A 224 -9.21 -5.68 -15.42
N SER A 225 -9.38 -4.37 -15.59
CA SER A 225 -8.29 -3.39 -15.46
C SER A 225 -8.20 -2.70 -14.09
N GLY A 226 -9.12 -3.02 -13.16
CA GLY A 226 -9.19 -2.42 -11.84
C GLY A 226 -8.75 -3.36 -10.72
N GLU A 227 -8.91 -2.88 -9.49
CA GLU A 227 -8.49 -3.58 -8.26
C GLU A 227 -9.49 -3.34 -7.13
N VAL A 228 -9.64 -4.35 -6.28
CA VAL A 228 -10.39 -4.27 -5.02
C VAL A 228 -9.44 -4.55 -3.87
N LEU A 229 -9.47 -3.71 -2.84
CA LEU A 229 -8.85 -3.95 -1.53
C LEU A 229 -9.95 -4.04 -0.47
N TYR A 230 -9.92 -5.09 0.35
CA TYR A 230 -10.91 -5.33 1.40
C TYR A 230 -10.26 -5.57 2.75
N THR A 231 -10.84 -5.01 3.82
CA THR A 231 -10.43 -5.22 5.21
C THR A 231 -11.58 -5.73 6.08
N SER A 232 -11.29 -6.62 7.04
CA SER A 232 -12.27 -7.19 7.99
C SER A 232 -12.46 -6.39 9.29
N PHE A 233 -11.93 -5.17 9.38
CA PHE A 233 -11.94 -4.36 10.59
C PHE A 233 -12.19 -2.88 10.28
N HIS A 234 -12.73 -2.15 11.24
CA HIS A 234 -12.85 -0.69 11.20
C HIS A 234 -11.46 -0.05 11.27
N ASN A 235 -11.13 0.82 10.32
CA ASN A 235 -9.82 1.49 10.27
C ASN A 235 -9.71 2.56 11.36
N GLU A 236 -10.81 3.24 11.67
CA GLU A 236 -10.80 4.31 12.65
C GLU A 236 -10.44 3.83 14.07
N ALA A 237 -10.74 2.57 14.37
CA ALA A 237 -10.40 1.92 15.64
C ALA A 237 -8.89 1.62 15.78
N GLN A 238 -8.09 1.90 14.75
CA GLN A 238 -6.68 1.54 14.65
C GLN A 238 -5.72 2.74 14.69
N LYS A 239 -6.15 3.91 15.20
CA LYS A 239 -5.37 5.16 15.19
C LYS A 239 -4.18 5.21 16.20
N THR A 240 -3.55 4.08 16.55
CA THR A 240 -2.38 4.09 17.44
C THR A 240 -1.20 3.28 16.89
N GLY A 241 -0.03 3.91 16.88
CA GLY A 241 1.24 3.27 16.54
C GLY A 241 1.25 2.61 15.16
N ASP A 242 1.53 1.32 15.13
CA ASP A 242 1.75 0.51 13.92
C ASP A 242 0.56 0.47 12.98
N MET A 243 -0.63 0.59 13.57
CA MET A 243 -1.86 0.50 12.81
C MET A 243 -2.15 1.75 11.99
N GLU A 244 -1.67 2.92 12.42
CA GLU A 244 -1.75 4.14 11.61
C GLU A 244 -0.98 3.95 10.30
N ASN A 245 0.20 3.30 10.34
CA ASN A 245 0.98 3.01 9.15
C ASN A 245 0.30 1.99 8.22
N LEU A 246 -0.32 0.95 8.78
CA LEU A 246 -1.07 -0.03 7.99
C LEU A 246 -2.29 0.59 7.30
N VAL A 247 -3.06 1.39 8.04
CA VAL A 247 -4.24 2.06 7.52
C VAL A 247 -3.87 3.12 6.48
N ASN A 248 -2.79 3.88 6.72
CA ASN A 248 -2.23 4.80 5.73
C ASN A 248 -1.82 4.06 4.45
N TRP A 249 -1.28 2.84 4.58
CA TRP A 249 -0.91 2.02 3.43
C TRP A 249 -2.12 1.66 2.55
N PHE A 250 -3.33 1.47 3.09
CA PHE A 250 -4.52 1.21 2.26
C PHE A 250 -4.83 2.37 1.31
N ALA A 251 -4.77 3.61 1.82
CA ALA A 251 -4.96 4.81 1.02
C ALA A 251 -3.89 4.95 -0.07
N ILE A 252 -2.63 4.69 0.29
CA ILE A 252 -1.52 4.73 -0.67
C ILE A 252 -1.61 3.62 -1.71
N ARG A 253 -1.92 2.38 -1.31
CA ARG A 253 -2.01 1.22 -2.20
C ARG A 253 -3.08 1.40 -3.26
N THR A 254 -4.26 1.87 -2.85
CA THR A 254 -5.40 2.11 -3.74
C THR A 254 -5.13 3.27 -4.70
N ARG A 255 -4.49 4.34 -4.22
CA ARG A 255 -4.06 5.45 -5.07
C ARG A 255 -2.98 5.04 -6.08
N ALA A 256 -2.16 4.04 -5.72
CA ALA A 256 -1.09 3.51 -6.56
C ALA A 256 -1.50 2.30 -7.40
N SER A 257 -2.75 1.83 -7.39
CA SER A 257 -3.13 0.55 -8.05
C SER A 257 -2.78 0.51 -9.54
N ASN A 258 -2.98 1.61 -10.28
CA ASN A 258 -2.57 1.69 -11.69
C ASN A 258 -1.06 1.63 -11.88
N LEU A 259 -0.30 2.31 -11.00
CA LEU A 259 1.17 2.22 -10.98
C LEU A 259 1.60 0.78 -10.68
N ALA A 260 0.97 0.12 -9.70
CA ALA A 260 1.30 -1.23 -9.28
C ALA A 260 1.10 -2.23 -10.41
N ARG A 261 -0.07 -2.22 -11.05
CA ARG A 261 -0.39 -3.08 -12.19
C ARG A 261 0.60 -2.93 -13.34
N ILE A 262 0.89 -1.69 -13.78
CA ILE A 262 1.85 -1.46 -14.87
C ILE A 262 3.26 -1.88 -14.47
N THR A 263 3.64 -1.68 -13.21
CA THR A 263 4.95 -2.11 -12.71
C THR A 263 5.05 -3.63 -12.67
N GLU A 264 4.01 -4.33 -12.25
CA GLU A 264 3.95 -5.80 -12.27
C GLU A 264 4.03 -6.34 -13.71
N GLU A 265 3.26 -5.79 -14.65
CA GLU A 265 3.32 -6.16 -16.07
C GLU A 265 4.74 -6.05 -16.64
N LEU A 266 5.44 -4.95 -16.34
CA LEU A 266 6.84 -4.72 -16.73
C LEU A 266 7.80 -5.67 -16.00
N ALA A 267 7.61 -5.85 -14.71
CA ALA A 267 8.47 -6.69 -13.87
C ALA A 267 8.36 -8.17 -14.25
N SER A 268 7.22 -8.59 -14.79
CA SER A 268 6.97 -9.95 -15.28
C SER A 268 7.32 -10.17 -16.75
N GLU A 269 7.82 -9.15 -17.46
CA GLU A 269 8.30 -9.33 -18.83
C GLU A 269 9.38 -10.42 -18.91
N GLY A 270 9.30 -11.24 -19.97
CA GLY A 270 10.20 -12.38 -20.16
C GLY A 270 9.90 -13.57 -19.24
N GLY A 271 8.72 -13.64 -18.62
CA GLY A 271 8.30 -14.77 -17.79
C GLY A 271 8.84 -14.72 -16.35
N LYS A 272 9.30 -13.55 -15.89
CA LYS A 272 9.76 -13.35 -14.52
C LYS A 272 8.58 -13.32 -13.55
N THR A 273 8.83 -13.74 -12.32
CA THR A 273 7.86 -13.62 -11.22
C THR A 273 8.20 -12.38 -10.39
N VAL A 274 7.20 -11.62 -9.96
CA VAL A 274 7.40 -10.59 -8.93
C VAL A 274 7.65 -11.28 -7.59
N LEU A 275 8.83 -11.07 -7.03
CA LEU A 275 9.30 -11.70 -5.79
C LEU A 275 9.00 -10.82 -4.57
N GLN A 276 8.95 -9.50 -4.77
CA GLN A 276 8.58 -8.52 -3.76
C GLN A 276 7.98 -7.28 -4.47
N GLU A 277 6.85 -6.78 -3.97
CA GLU A 277 6.21 -5.55 -4.44
C GLU A 277 6.07 -4.60 -3.25
N VAL A 278 6.84 -3.52 -3.24
CA VAL A 278 6.71 -2.43 -2.27
C VAL A 278 5.85 -1.34 -2.89
N VAL A 279 4.68 -1.10 -2.30
CA VAL A 279 3.87 0.08 -2.58
C VAL A 279 3.94 0.99 -1.36
N ASP A 280 4.51 2.17 -1.53
CA ASP A 280 4.75 3.10 -0.42
C ASP A 280 4.69 4.54 -0.93
N LYS A 281 4.84 5.48 -0.01
CA LYS A 281 4.89 6.91 -0.23
C LYS A 281 6.28 7.47 0.09
N ILE A 282 6.65 8.57 -0.54
CA ILE A 282 7.86 9.33 -0.22
C ILE A 282 7.56 10.83 -0.21
N ASN A 283 8.22 11.56 0.67
CA ASN A 283 8.17 13.02 0.74
C ASN A 283 9.47 13.65 0.20
N GLN A 284 9.42 14.95 -0.05
CA GLN A 284 10.59 15.74 -0.41
C GLN A 284 11.68 15.63 0.67
N GLY A 285 12.89 15.23 0.28
CA GLY A 285 14.04 15.00 1.15
C GLY A 285 13.95 13.75 2.03
N GLU A 286 12.85 12.99 1.97
CA GLU A 286 12.72 11.75 2.74
C GLU A 286 13.61 10.67 2.14
N THR A 287 14.19 9.86 3.02
CA THR A 287 14.92 8.64 2.65
C THR A 287 14.15 7.44 3.16
N LYS A 288 13.97 6.43 2.30
CA LYS A 288 13.44 5.11 2.66
C LYS A 288 14.40 4.01 2.28
N GLU A 289 14.43 2.95 3.09
CA GLU A 289 15.29 1.80 2.85
C GLU A 289 14.47 0.50 2.90
N TYR A 290 14.70 -0.35 1.91
CA TYR A 290 14.08 -1.66 1.77
C TYR A 290 15.16 -2.71 1.65
N ALA A 291 14.84 -3.92 2.09
CA ALA A 291 15.75 -5.06 2.03
C ALA A 291 15.20 -6.14 1.10
N PHE A 292 16.10 -6.74 0.32
CA PHE A 292 15.83 -7.93 -0.48
C PHE A 292 16.86 -9.02 -0.17
N GLN A 293 16.38 -10.20 0.23
CA GLN A 293 17.25 -11.31 0.58
C GLN A 293 17.47 -12.21 -0.64
N ALA A 294 18.63 -12.09 -1.27
CA ALA A 294 18.99 -12.87 -2.45
C ALA A 294 19.70 -14.18 -2.08
N THR A 295 19.40 -15.26 -2.81
CA THR A 295 20.11 -16.56 -2.66
C THR A 295 21.45 -16.60 -3.40
N GLY A 296 21.67 -15.69 -4.36
CA GLY A 296 22.80 -15.73 -5.29
C GLY A 296 22.72 -16.80 -6.38
N LYS A 297 21.66 -17.61 -6.44
CA LYS A 297 21.51 -18.68 -7.45
C LYS A 297 21.07 -18.18 -8.82
N LYS A 298 20.27 -17.11 -8.84
CA LYS A 298 19.69 -16.50 -10.04
C LYS A 298 19.70 -14.98 -9.89
N ASP A 299 19.91 -14.31 -11.00
CA ASP A 299 19.83 -12.86 -11.11
C ASP A 299 18.39 -12.38 -10.90
N PHE A 300 18.26 -11.10 -10.53
CA PHE A 300 16.98 -10.44 -10.35
C PHE A 300 16.97 -9.07 -11.02
N SER A 301 15.80 -8.50 -11.17
CA SER A 301 15.56 -7.17 -11.72
C SER A 301 14.87 -6.31 -10.69
N ILE A 302 15.15 -5.01 -10.74
CA ILE A 302 14.38 -4.00 -10.03
C ILE A 302 13.58 -3.20 -11.04
N VAL A 303 12.33 -2.89 -10.72
CA VAL A 303 11.54 -1.87 -11.43
C VAL A 303 11.04 -0.85 -10.42
N LEU A 304 11.35 0.43 -10.64
CA LEU A 304 10.84 1.55 -9.86
C LEU A 304 9.92 2.40 -10.74
N ASN A 305 8.69 2.65 -10.27
CA ASN A 305 7.68 3.40 -11.01
C ASN A 305 6.94 4.40 -10.11
N PHE A 306 6.59 5.55 -10.67
CA PHE A 306 5.91 6.66 -9.99
C PHE A 306 5.46 7.73 -11.01
N GLY A 307 4.64 8.70 -10.60
CA GLY A 307 3.92 9.64 -11.48
C GLY A 307 4.67 10.81 -12.15
N GLY A 308 5.95 10.66 -12.53
CA GLY A 308 6.69 11.73 -13.25
C GLY A 308 7.38 12.80 -12.39
N SER A 309 8.09 12.35 -11.35
CA SER A 309 8.94 13.12 -10.43
C SER A 309 10.43 12.74 -10.58
N ALA A 310 11.29 13.11 -9.61
CA ALA A 310 12.63 12.53 -9.48
C ALA A 310 12.83 11.82 -8.13
N ILE A 311 13.13 10.52 -8.16
CA ILE A 311 13.50 9.71 -7.00
C ILE A 311 14.90 9.16 -7.25
N LYS A 312 15.81 9.38 -6.30
CA LYS A 312 17.13 8.78 -6.35
C LYS A 312 17.07 7.36 -5.81
N LEU A 313 17.49 6.40 -6.63
CA LEU A 313 17.61 4.99 -6.26
C LEU A 313 19.07 4.65 -6.02
N THR A 314 19.39 4.01 -4.90
CA THR A 314 20.70 3.40 -4.65
C THR A 314 20.53 1.96 -4.21
N LEU A 315 21.15 1.03 -4.93
CA LEU A 315 21.20 -0.38 -4.58
C LEU A 315 22.59 -0.74 -4.07
N THR A 316 22.64 -1.33 -2.88
CA THR A 316 23.87 -1.81 -2.24
C THR A 316 23.85 -3.32 -2.10
N ASP A 317 24.93 -3.98 -2.49
CA ASP A 317 25.09 -5.43 -2.38
C ASP A 317 25.40 -5.89 -0.94
N PRO A 318 25.41 -7.21 -0.66
CA PRO A 318 25.67 -7.74 0.69
C PRO A 318 27.04 -7.39 1.28
N LYS A 319 27.98 -6.89 0.48
CA LYS A 319 29.31 -6.44 0.92
C LYS A 319 29.40 -4.92 1.10
N GLY A 320 28.27 -4.21 1.02
CA GLY A 320 28.23 -2.76 1.12
C GLY A 320 28.64 -2.03 -0.16
N LYS A 321 28.82 -2.73 -1.30
CA LYS A 321 29.19 -2.10 -2.56
C LYS A 321 27.94 -1.60 -3.29
N LYS A 322 27.94 -0.33 -3.70
CA LYS A 322 26.91 0.21 -4.61
C LYS A 322 26.98 -0.51 -5.95
N VAL A 323 25.88 -1.16 -6.33
CA VAL A 323 25.73 -1.89 -7.60
C VAL A 323 24.79 -1.22 -8.59
N ALA A 324 23.94 -0.30 -8.11
CA ALA A 324 23.20 0.66 -8.94
C ALA A 324 23.04 1.98 -8.16
N SER A 325 23.06 3.12 -8.86
CA SER A 325 22.81 4.44 -8.26
C SER A 325 22.35 5.39 -9.36
N GLU A 326 21.07 5.72 -9.39
CA GLU A 326 20.48 6.54 -10.45
C GLU A 326 19.57 7.62 -9.86
N ASP A 327 19.64 8.83 -10.42
CA ASP A 327 18.64 9.87 -10.21
C ASP A 327 17.52 9.64 -11.22
N VAL A 328 16.50 8.86 -10.83
CA VAL A 328 15.44 8.44 -11.74
C VAL A 328 14.45 9.59 -11.94
N SER A 329 14.50 10.24 -13.11
CA SER A 329 13.57 11.29 -13.52
C SER A 329 12.58 10.84 -14.61
N ALA A 330 12.79 9.65 -15.19
CA ALA A 330 11.96 9.07 -16.24
C ALA A 330 11.49 7.65 -15.84
N PRO A 331 10.48 7.53 -14.96
CA PRO A 331 9.86 6.25 -14.62
C PRO A 331 8.98 5.73 -15.78
N PRO A 332 8.78 4.40 -15.89
CA PRO A 332 9.38 3.35 -15.07
C PRO A 332 10.87 3.15 -15.37
N TYR A 333 11.68 3.00 -14.32
CA TYR A 333 13.09 2.65 -14.40
C TYR A 333 13.27 1.17 -14.09
N SER A 334 14.11 0.46 -14.87
CA SER A 334 14.44 -0.93 -14.60
C SER A 334 15.93 -1.20 -14.76
N THR A 335 16.45 -2.09 -13.92
CA THR A 335 17.83 -2.57 -14.01
C THR A 335 17.93 -4.04 -13.60
N ASN A 336 18.86 -4.77 -14.22
CA ASN A 336 19.16 -6.17 -13.91
C ASN A 336 20.38 -6.24 -13.00
N ILE A 337 20.31 -7.09 -11.98
CA ILE A 337 21.32 -7.23 -10.94
C ILE A 337 21.85 -8.66 -10.94
N SER A 338 23.16 -8.79 -11.14
CA SER A 338 23.83 -10.06 -10.91
C SER A 338 23.84 -10.39 -9.42
N ALA A 339 23.16 -11.48 -9.06
CA ALA A 339 22.88 -11.79 -7.68
C ALA A 339 24.11 -12.36 -6.95
N LYS A 340 24.35 -11.86 -5.75
CA LYS A 340 25.22 -12.46 -4.74
C LYS A 340 24.33 -12.93 -3.59
N GLU A 341 24.74 -13.99 -2.92
CA GLU A 341 24.03 -14.42 -1.72
C GLU A 341 24.11 -13.33 -0.64
N GLY A 342 22.97 -13.01 -0.04
CA GLY A 342 22.87 -12.10 1.09
C GLY A 342 21.84 -10.98 0.92
N LYS A 343 21.87 -10.05 1.87
CA LYS A 343 20.95 -8.91 1.96
C LYS A 343 21.38 -7.78 1.03
N TYR A 344 20.52 -7.42 0.09
CA TYR A 344 20.62 -6.17 -0.66
C TYR A 344 19.83 -5.07 0.04
N THR A 345 20.36 -3.85 0.03
CA THR A 345 19.67 -2.65 0.52
C THR A 345 19.31 -1.76 -0.66
N ILE A 346 18.01 -1.50 -0.82
CA ILE A 346 17.44 -0.58 -1.80
C ILE A 346 17.08 0.71 -1.06
N LYS A 347 17.83 1.78 -1.31
CA LYS A 347 17.59 3.10 -0.74
C LYS A 347 16.92 3.99 -1.77
N LEU A 348 15.83 4.64 -1.40
CA LEU A 348 15.14 5.66 -2.18
C LEU A 348 15.21 7.00 -1.47
N GLU A 349 15.50 8.07 -2.20
CA GLU A 349 15.53 9.44 -1.67
C GLU A 349 14.67 10.35 -2.55
N GLY A 350 13.73 11.07 -1.93
CA GLY A 350 12.80 11.95 -2.62
C GLY A 350 13.47 13.27 -2.99
N ASN A 351 13.77 13.48 -4.27
CA ASN A 351 14.52 14.67 -4.71
C ASN A 351 13.63 15.75 -5.34
N GLU A 352 12.72 15.40 -6.24
CA GLU A 352 11.78 16.36 -6.84
C GLU A 352 10.35 15.85 -6.67
N ILE A 353 9.86 15.89 -5.43
CA ILE A 353 8.57 15.28 -5.06
C ILE A 353 7.45 16.32 -5.16
N PRO A 354 6.42 16.10 -6.01
CA PRO A 354 5.42 17.14 -6.33
C PRO A 354 4.39 17.35 -5.23
N SER A 355 4.20 16.39 -4.32
CA SER A 355 3.24 16.49 -3.21
C SER A 355 3.69 15.67 -2.01
N ALA A 356 3.18 15.99 -0.82
CA ALA A 356 3.32 15.09 0.32
C ALA A 356 2.73 13.71 0.01
N ASN A 357 3.24 12.69 0.69
CA ASN A 357 2.78 11.31 0.59
C ASN A 357 2.76 10.78 -0.86
N TYR A 358 3.75 11.15 -1.66
CA TYR A 358 3.77 10.84 -3.09
C TYR A 358 4.01 9.35 -3.33
N PRO A 359 3.07 8.63 -3.97
CA PRO A 359 3.17 7.18 -4.04
C PRO A 359 4.14 6.72 -5.12
N PHE A 360 4.80 5.60 -4.85
CA PHE A 360 5.64 4.89 -5.78
C PHE A 360 5.44 3.38 -5.63
N VAL A 361 5.87 2.66 -6.66
CA VAL A 361 5.92 1.20 -6.66
C VAL A 361 7.34 0.75 -6.99
N LEU A 362 7.89 -0.09 -6.13
CA LEU A 362 9.17 -0.74 -6.29
C LEU A 362 8.95 -2.25 -6.34
N THR A 363 9.37 -2.90 -7.40
CA THR A 363 9.33 -4.36 -7.50
C THR A 363 10.72 -4.95 -7.61
N VAL A 364 10.88 -6.13 -7.04
CA VAL A 364 11.98 -7.04 -7.34
C VAL A 364 11.39 -8.24 -8.06
N SER A 365 11.90 -8.56 -9.25
CA SER A 365 11.43 -9.70 -10.04
C SER A 365 12.56 -10.60 -10.51
N GLY A 366 12.23 -11.86 -10.78
CA GLY A 366 13.21 -12.84 -11.23
C GLY A 366 12.65 -14.26 -11.19
N ASP A 367 13.57 -15.22 -11.18
CA ASP A 367 13.25 -16.61 -10.88
C ASP A 367 12.91 -16.74 -9.39
N LYS A 368 12.01 -17.66 -9.02
CA LYS A 368 11.69 -17.94 -7.61
C LYS A 368 12.93 -18.40 -6.83
N GLU A 369 13.91 -19.00 -7.49
CA GLU A 369 15.19 -19.36 -6.88
C GLU A 369 16.06 -18.15 -6.50
N ALA A 370 15.76 -16.93 -6.98
CA ALA A 370 16.53 -15.73 -6.68
C ALA A 370 16.29 -15.20 -5.25
N ILE A 371 15.13 -15.45 -4.67
CA ILE A 371 14.72 -14.92 -3.35
C ILE A 371 14.87 -16.00 -2.26
N ALA A 372 15.44 -15.62 -1.12
CA ALA A 372 15.39 -16.42 0.11
C ALA A 372 14.18 -16.00 0.96
N ALA A 373 13.72 -16.87 1.86
CA ALA A 373 12.66 -16.52 2.80
C ALA A 373 13.01 -15.20 3.52
N ALA A 374 12.07 -14.26 3.52
CA ALA A 374 12.30 -12.95 4.14
C ALA A 374 12.54 -13.13 5.65
N THR A 375 13.75 -12.80 6.11
CA THR A 375 14.08 -12.71 7.53
C THR A 375 13.75 -11.32 8.01
N PHE A 376 12.54 -11.14 8.56
CA PHE A 376 12.26 -9.99 9.41
C PHE A 376 12.83 -10.30 10.79
N GLU A 377 13.96 -9.69 11.13
CA GLU A 377 14.42 -9.68 12.51
C GLU A 377 13.44 -8.86 13.32
N ASP A 378 12.80 -9.51 14.30
CA ASP A 378 11.88 -8.86 15.22
C ASP A 378 12.68 -7.87 16.07
N GLN A 379 12.77 -6.62 15.61
CA GLN A 379 13.47 -5.53 16.30
C GLN A 379 12.90 -5.28 17.71
N SER A 380 11.73 -5.85 18.04
CA SER A 380 11.19 -5.83 19.41
C SER A 380 11.96 -6.72 20.40
N SER A 381 12.77 -7.66 19.93
CA SER A 381 13.54 -8.59 20.78
C SER A 381 14.93 -8.05 21.18
N GLN A 382 15.36 -6.92 20.62
CA GLN A 382 16.52 -6.15 21.08
C GLN A 382 16.12 -4.98 21.99
N SER A 383 15.16 -5.20 22.88
CA SER A 383 15.14 -4.52 24.18
C SER A 383 15.67 -5.51 25.23
N THR A 384 16.97 -5.82 25.16
CA THR A 384 17.64 -6.16 26.41
C THR A 384 17.46 -4.98 27.34
N SER A 385 17.01 -5.25 28.54
CA SER A 385 16.88 -4.29 29.63
C SER A 385 18.24 -3.65 29.98
N GLU A 386 18.75 -2.76 29.15
CA GLU A 386 19.40 -1.59 29.69
C GLU A 386 18.27 -0.78 30.30
N THR A 387 18.08 -0.97 31.60
CA THR A 387 17.54 0.10 32.43
C THR A 387 18.34 1.33 32.04
N ALA A 388 17.75 2.20 31.22
CA ALA A 388 18.23 3.54 31.05
C ALA A 388 18.33 4.09 32.47
N LYS A 389 19.55 4.10 33.03
CA LYS A 389 19.88 4.89 34.19
C LYS A 389 19.73 6.33 33.71
N VAL A 390 18.48 6.79 33.66
CA VAL A 390 18.18 8.21 33.64
C VAL A 390 18.86 8.71 34.90
N SER A 391 20.01 9.34 34.71
CA SER A 391 20.81 9.84 35.79
C SER A 391 19.89 10.71 36.64
N ILE A 392 19.89 10.49 37.96
CA ILE A 392 19.16 11.35 38.90
C ILE A 392 19.51 12.83 38.65
N PHE A 393 20.70 13.10 38.10
CA PHE A 393 21.13 14.43 37.66
C PHE A 393 20.32 15.02 36.50
N ASP A 394 19.83 14.22 35.55
CA ASP A 394 19.00 14.73 34.44
C ASP A 394 17.58 15.07 34.91
N TYR A 395 17.06 14.30 35.87
CA TYR A 395 15.80 14.60 36.53
C TYR A 395 15.92 15.86 37.42
N ILE A 396 17.00 15.99 38.19
CA ILE A 396 17.30 17.19 38.99
C ILE A 396 17.51 18.42 38.09
N LYS A 397 18.20 18.29 36.95
CA LYS A 397 18.34 19.40 35.98
C LYS A 397 16.99 19.85 35.43
N LYS A 398 16.09 18.92 35.10
CA LYS A 398 14.73 19.27 34.64
C LYS A 398 13.95 19.99 35.73
N ILE A 399 13.99 19.52 36.98
CA ILE A 399 13.34 20.19 38.12
C ILE A 399 13.93 21.60 38.34
N ALA A 400 15.25 21.75 38.30
CA ALA A 400 15.90 23.05 38.45
C ALA A 400 15.51 24.02 37.32
N THR A 401 15.34 23.50 36.10
CA THR A 401 14.90 24.31 34.95
C THR A 401 13.46 24.77 35.13
N TYR A 402 12.55 23.88 35.57
CA TYR A 402 11.16 24.26 35.85
C TYR A 402 11.03 25.23 37.03
N ALA A 403 11.86 25.07 38.08
CA ALA A 403 11.90 26.00 39.21
C ALA A 403 12.41 27.40 38.79
N ALA A 404 13.42 27.46 37.91
CA ALA A 404 13.92 28.72 37.36
C ALA A 404 12.87 29.43 36.49
N VAL A 405 12.17 28.68 35.62
CA VAL A 405 11.06 29.22 34.80
C VAL A 405 9.92 29.72 35.70
N GLY A 406 9.56 28.96 36.74
CA GLY A 406 8.55 29.37 37.72
C GLY A 406 8.92 30.68 38.45
N LEU A 407 10.17 30.84 38.88
CA LEU A 407 10.67 32.06 39.51
C LEU A 407 10.61 33.28 38.58
N VAL A 408 10.95 33.10 37.30
CA VAL A 408 10.86 34.18 36.30
C VAL A 408 9.41 34.61 36.10
N VAL A 409 8.47 33.67 36.00
CA VAL A 409 7.04 33.98 35.86
C VAL A 409 6.50 34.75 37.08
N VAL A 410 6.86 34.33 38.29
CA VAL A 410 6.47 35.04 39.52
C VAL A 410 7.06 36.45 39.58
N ALA A 411 8.34 36.62 39.21
CA ALA A 411 8.97 37.94 39.17
C ALA A 411 8.27 38.87 38.17
N VAL A 412 7.91 38.37 36.98
CA VAL A 412 7.16 39.14 35.98
C VAL A 412 5.78 39.54 36.51
N LEU A 413 5.06 38.63 37.16
CA LEU A 413 3.76 38.94 37.77
C LEU A 413 3.87 40.02 38.86
N ILE A 414 4.89 39.95 39.71
CA ILE A 414 5.15 40.97 40.73
C ILE A 414 5.42 42.34 40.07
N ILE A 415 6.23 42.38 39.02
CA ILE A 415 6.51 43.63 38.28
C ILE A 415 5.20 44.21 37.70
N VAL A 416 4.36 43.38 37.09
CA VAL A 416 3.06 43.82 36.54
C VAL A 416 2.17 44.41 37.64
N VAL A 417 2.08 43.76 38.80
CA VAL A 417 1.30 44.25 39.94
C VAL A 417 1.86 45.59 40.46
N VAL A 418 3.18 45.71 40.61
CA VAL A 418 3.82 46.95 41.08
C VAL A 418 3.58 48.09 40.09
N VAL A 419 3.66 47.83 38.79
CA VAL A 419 3.37 48.83 37.74
C VAL A 419 1.90 49.25 37.78
N ALA A 420 0.98 48.30 37.94
CA ALA A 420 -0.45 48.58 38.06
C ALA A 420 -0.78 49.44 39.29
N VAL A 421 -0.18 49.13 40.45
CA VAL A 421 -0.36 49.89 41.70
C VAL A 421 0.23 51.31 41.57
N LYS A 422 1.43 51.47 40.98
CA LYS A 422 2.02 52.79 40.71
C LYS A 422 1.17 53.62 39.75
N ARG A 423 0.58 53.02 38.71
CA ARG A 423 -0.33 53.70 37.79
C ARG A 423 -1.61 54.16 38.50
N ARG A 424 -2.18 53.35 39.40
CA ARG A 424 -3.36 53.75 40.19
C ARG A 424 -3.10 54.96 41.10
N LYS A 425 -1.93 55.03 41.75
CA LYS A 425 -1.58 56.18 42.62
C LYS A 425 -1.38 57.49 41.86
N LYS A 426 -1.14 57.45 40.55
CA LYS A 426 -1.00 58.65 39.71
C LYS A 426 -2.33 59.22 39.21
N ILE A 427 -3.45 58.56 39.53
CA ILE A 427 -4.82 58.95 39.14
C ILE A 427 -5.66 59.24 40.40
N SER A 428 -5.07 59.92 41.39
CA SER A 428 -5.87 60.60 42.42
C SER A 428 -5.89 62.09 42.07
N PRO A 429 -7.02 62.64 41.62
CA PRO A 429 -7.18 64.08 41.50
C PRO A 429 -7.33 64.69 42.91
N GLU A 430 -6.69 65.84 43.15
CA GLU A 430 -7.06 66.73 44.24
C GLU A 430 -8.56 67.02 44.20
N LYS A 431 -9.27 66.63 45.26
CA LYS A 431 -10.43 67.34 45.81
C LYS A 431 -10.53 67.09 47.30
#